data_AF-A0A662HNG4-F1
#
_entry.id   AF-A0A662HNG4-F1
#
_cell.length_a   1.000
_cell.length_b   1.000
_cell.length_c   1.000
_cell.angle_alpha   90.00
_cell.angle_beta   90.00
_cell.angle_gamma   90.00
#
_symmetry.space_group_name_H-M   'P 1'
#
loop_
_entity.id
_entity.type
_entity.pdbx_description
1 polymer ?
#
loop_
_entity_poly.entity_id
_entity_poly.type
_entity_poly.pdbx_seq_one_letter_code
_entity_poly.pdbx_strand_id
1 'polypeptide(L)'
;MVRESEIEELIHRVEWRVEGDKIVFVVPSRTTRGRRYPVVVNRRDWRVLDHSPCPAWLKGVRCWHLRAVEKMLAKVEGLIEQGYTRGIGYKPLADEERGAEERGVAVSVPAYAKLVYAEEEIEALVELAKGLAQL
;
A
#
# COMPACT_ATOMS: atom_id res chain seq x y z
N MET A 1 3.98 16.42 19.30
CA MET A 1 4.19 15.17 18.52
C MET A 1 2.89 14.39 18.52
N VAL A 2 2.46 13.86 17.37
CA VAL A 2 1.30 12.95 17.29
C VAL A 2 1.73 11.59 17.82
N ARG A 3 0.95 10.98 18.71
CA ARG A 3 1.29 9.68 19.32
C ARG A 3 1.16 8.56 18.29
N GLU A 4 1.93 7.49 18.45
CA GLU A 4 1.90 6.35 17.53
C GLU A 4 0.52 5.67 17.47
N SER A 5 -0.20 5.66 18.59
CA SER A 5 -1.61 5.21 18.65
C SER A 5 -2.56 6.05 17.80
N GLU A 6 -2.37 7.37 17.75
CA GLU A 6 -3.18 8.28 16.92
C GLU A 6 -2.87 8.09 15.43
N ILE A 7 -1.64 7.67 15.09
CA ILE A 7 -1.24 7.31 13.73
C ILE A 7 -1.94 6.02 13.29
N GLU A 8 -1.96 5.00 14.14
CA GLU A 8 -2.60 3.72 13.80
C GLU A 8 -4.12 3.85 13.65
N GLU A 9 -4.77 4.65 14.53
CA GLU A 9 -6.19 4.99 14.39
C GLU A 9 -6.51 5.67 13.04
N LEU A 10 -5.61 6.52 12.55
CA LEU A 10 -5.77 7.16 11.24
C LEU A 10 -5.59 6.17 10.09
N ILE A 11 -4.70 5.18 10.23
CA ILE A 11 -4.52 4.13 9.22
C ILE A 11 -5.78 3.27 9.10
N HIS A 12 -6.43 2.93 10.21
CA HIS A 12 -7.70 2.21 10.20
C HIS A 12 -8.87 2.98 9.58
N ARG A 13 -8.66 4.26 9.22
CA ARG A 13 -9.63 5.10 8.50
C ARG A 13 -9.21 5.35 7.05
N VAL A 14 -8.13 4.75 6.56
CA VAL A 14 -7.77 4.83 5.14
C VAL A 14 -8.71 3.94 4.35
N GLU A 15 -9.41 4.51 3.38
CA GLU A 15 -10.21 3.71 2.44
C GLU A 15 -9.32 3.35 1.25
N TRP A 16 -9.48 2.15 0.70
CA TRP A 16 -8.78 1.73 -0.50
C TRP A 16 -9.72 0.99 -1.44
N ARG A 17 -9.46 1.12 -2.74
CA ARG A 17 -10.18 0.41 -3.80
C ARG A 17 -9.30 0.19 -5.02
N VAL A 18 -9.54 -0.89 -5.72
CA VAL A 18 -8.87 -1.28 -6.96
C VAL A 18 -9.74 -0.80 -8.13
N GLU A 19 -9.14 -0.03 -9.04
CA GLU A 19 -9.75 0.50 -10.25
C GLU A 19 -8.91 0.06 -11.46
N GLY A 20 -9.19 -1.13 -11.99
CA GLY A 20 -8.44 -1.69 -13.12
C GLY A 20 -6.97 -1.95 -12.78
N ASP A 21 -6.08 -1.18 -13.38
CA ASP A 21 -4.63 -1.19 -13.16
C ASP A 21 -4.17 -0.22 -12.05
N LYS A 22 -5.10 0.44 -11.36
CA LYS A 22 -4.82 1.42 -10.31
C LYS A 22 -5.39 0.97 -8.97
N ILE A 23 -4.81 1.50 -7.91
CA ILE A 23 -5.32 1.40 -6.55
C ILE A 23 -5.44 2.83 -6.03
N VAL A 24 -6.63 3.17 -5.56
CA VAL A 24 -6.93 4.49 -5.01
C VAL A 24 -7.03 4.37 -3.50
N PHE A 25 -6.14 5.06 -2.79
CA PHE A 25 -6.19 5.23 -1.35
C PHE A 25 -6.76 6.60 -1.00
N VAL A 26 -7.77 6.66 -0.14
CA VAL A 26 -8.33 7.91 0.38
C VAL A 26 -7.87 8.07 1.82
N VAL A 27 -6.82 8.88 2.01
CA VAL A 27 -6.12 9.01 3.29
C VAL A 27 -6.65 10.21 4.07
N PRO A 28 -7.04 10.05 5.35
CA PRO A 28 -7.44 11.18 6.18
C PRO A 28 -6.25 12.10 6.50
N SER A 29 -6.53 13.40 6.50
CA SER A 29 -5.59 14.42 6.94
C SER A 29 -5.29 14.29 8.42
N ARG A 30 -4.01 14.32 8.78
CA ARG A 30 -3.58 14.36 10.19
C ARG A 30 -3.85 15.70 10.87
N THR A 31 -3.88 16.80 10.09
CA THR A 31 -3.92 18.17 10.61
C THR A 31 -5.24 18.88 10.40
N THR A 32 -6.10 18.38 9.50
CA THR A 32 -7.35 19.04 9.15
C THR A 32 -8.49 18.03 9.20
N ARG A 33 -9.20 18.01 10.33
CA ARG A 33 -10.32 17.08 10.57
C ARG A 33 -11.31 17.11 9.40
N GLY A 34 -11.75 15.94 8.94
CA GLY A 34 -12.71 15.80 7.85
C GLY A 34 -12.11 15.93 6.44
N ARG A 35 -10.91 16.48 6.27
CA ARG A 35 -10.22 16.45 4.96
C ARG A 35 -9.60 15.09 4.70
N ARG A 36 -9.70 14.65 3.46
CA ARG A 36 -9.07 13.43 2.95
C ARG A 36 -8.40 13.73 1.62
N TYR A 37 -7.33 13.01 1.34
CA TYR A 37 -6.51 13.21 0.16
C TYR A 37 -6.34 11.88 -0.58
N PRO A 38 -6.68 11.82 -1.87
CA PRO A 38 -6.42 10.64 -2.68
C PRO A 38 -4.92 10.47 -2.95
N VAL A 39 -4.48 9.23 -2.95
CA VAL A 39 -3.19 8.77 -3.45
C VAL A 39 -3.46 7.60 -4.40
N VAL A 40 -2.98 7.72 -5.62
CA VAL A 40 -3.18 6.73 -6.68
C VAL A 40 -1.89 5.97 -6.87
N VAL A 41 -1.99 4.64 -6.84
CA VAL A 41 -0.87 3.72 -6.97
C VAL A 41 -1.12 2.82 -8.18
N ASN A 42 -0.09 2.53 -8.94
CA ASN A 42 -0.14 1.55 -10.02
C ASN A 42 -0.16 0.14 -9.41
N ARG A 43 -1.12 -0.68 -9.80
CA ARG A 43 -1.28 -2.05 -9.29
C ARG A 43 -0.16 -3.00 -9.76
N ARG A 44 0.47 -2.73 -10.90
CA ARG A 44 1.48 -3.62 -11.49
C ARG A 44 2.83 -3.53 -10.80
N ASP A 45 3.24 -2.31 -10.46
CA ASP A 45 4.58 -2.03 -9.92
C ASP A 45 4.55 -1.30 -8.57
N TRP A 46 3.36 -1.02 -8.04
CA TRP A 46 3.12 -0.38 -6.74
C TRP A 46 3.68 1.04 -6.62
N ARG A 47 3.99 1.69 -7.75
CA ARG A 47 4.48 3.07 -7.77
C ARG A 47 3.33 4.07 -7.60
N VAL A 48 3.58 5.15 -6.85
CA VAL A 48 2.63 6.27 -6.75
C VAL A 48 2.58 6.99 -8.09
N LEU A 49 1.39 7.02 -8.70
CA LEU A 49 1.13 7.67 -9.99
C LEU A 49 0.72 9.13 -9.81
N ASP A 50 -0.14 9.38 -8.84
CA ASP A 50 -0.69 10.69 -8.57
C ASP A 50 -1.04 10.80 -7.09
N HIS A 51 -0.99 12.01 -6.56
CA HIS A 51 -1.44 12.28 -5.21
C HIS A 51 -1.82 13.75 -5.05
N SER A 52 -2.89 13.98 -4.28
CA SER A 52 -3.42 15.33 -4.12
C SER A 52 -2.40 16.27 -3.44
N PRO A 53 -2.35 17.56 -3.85
CA PRO A 53 -1.37 18.52 -3.35
C PRO A 53 -1.66 18.91 -1.89
N CYS A 54 -1.15 18.11 -0.96
CA CYS A 54 -1.14 18.50 0.44
C CYS A 54 -0.02 19.52 0.72
N PRO A 55 -0.13 20.36 1.76
CA PRO A 55 0.87 21.41 2.04
C PRO A 55 2.30 20.90 2.24
N ALA A 56 2.47 19.67 2.73
CA ALA A 56 3.78 19.04 2.87
C ALA A 56 4.40 18.69 1.50
N TRP A 57 3.59 18.18 0.57
CA TRP A 57 4.04 17.91 -0.79
C TRP A 57 4.46 19.16 -1.54
N LEU A 58 3.64 20.22 -1.45
CA LEU A 58 3.96 21.51 -2.08
C LEU A 58 5.27 22.11 -1.56
N LYS A 59 5.76 21.65 -0.40
CA LYS A 59 7.04 22.04 0.21
C LYS A 59 8.17 21.04 -0.08
N GLY A 60 7.96 20.03 -0.92
CA GLY A 60 8.95 19.01 -1.26
C GLY A 60 9.29 18.05 -0.13
N VAL A 61 8.48 17.98 0.94
CA VAL A 61 8.72 17.09 2.08
C VAL A 61 7.79 15.89 2.06
N ARG A 62 8.31 14.72 2.45
CA ARG A 62 7.54 13.47 2.48
C ARG A 62 6.32 13.61 3.38
N CYS A 63 5.14 13.54 2.79
CA CYS A 63 3.90 13.81 3.50
C CYS A 63 3.36 12.57 4.24
N TRP A 64 2.50 12.83 5.23
CA TRP A 64 1.78 11.77 5.96
C TRP A 64 1.04 10.82 5.01
N HIS A 65 0.40 11.33 3.95
CA HIS A 65 -0.41 10.50 3.07
C HIS A 65 0.41 9.43 2.34
N LEU A 66 1.62 9.78 1.90
CA LEU A 66 2.55 8.81 1.30
C LEU A 66 2.99 7.77 2.33
N ARG A 67 3.37 8.20 3.54
CA ARG A 67 3.74 7.26 4.63
C ARG A 67 2.60 6.32 5.01
N ALA A 68 1.37 6.81 5.03
CA ALA A 68 0.19 6.00 5.33
C ALA A 68 -0.03 4.95 4.23
N VAL A 69 0.13 5.33 2.96
CA VAL A 69 -0.01 4.40 1.83
C VAL A 69 1.09 3.34 1.83
N GLU A 70 2.33 3.69 2.11
CA GLU A 70 3.43 2.71 2.24
C GLU A 70 3.12 1.64 3.31
N LYS A 71 2.60 2.07 4.47
CA LYS A 71 2.16 1.16 5.53
C LYS A 71 0.96 0.31 5.11
N MET A 72 0.00 0.92 4.40
CA MET A 72 -1.19 0.22 3.91
C MET A 72 -0.85 -0.82 2.86
N LEU A 73 0.00 -0.48 1.87
CA LEU A 73 0.40 -1.36 0.77
C LEU A 73 0.94 -2.69 1.29
N ALA A 74 1.84 -2.66 2.28
CA ALA A 74 2.39 -3.86 2.91
C ALA A 74 1.34 -4.78 3.55
N LYS A 75 0.13 -4.28 3.83
CA LYS A 75 -0.96 -5.03 4.46
C LYS A 75 -2.09 -5.38 3.48
N VAL A 76 -2.35 -4.53 2.48
CA VAL A 76 -3.44 -4.74 1.52
C VAL A 76 -3.00 -5.47 0.25
N GLU A 77 -1.70 -5.53 -0.06
CA GLU A 77 -1.16 -6.29 -1.20
C GLU A 77 -1.70 -7.72 -1.21
N GLY A 78 -1.52 -8.46 -0.12
CA GLY A 78 -2.03 -9.83 0.00
C GLY A 78 -3.55 -9.94 -0.08
N LEU A 79 -4.30 -8.93 0.35
CA LEU A 79 -5.76 -8.89 0.20
C LEU A 79 -6.16 -8.70 -1.28
N ILE A 80 -5.45 -7.83 -1.99
CA ILE A 80 -5.69 -7.58 -3.42
C ILE A 80 -5.32 -8.82 -4.24
N GLU A 81 -4.24 -9.53 -3.88
CA GLU A 81 -3.87 -10.82 -4.48
C GLU A 81 -4.92 -11.91 -4.23
N GLN A 82 -5.58 -11.89 -3.07
CA GLN A 82 -6.73 -12.76 -2.76
C GLN A 82 -8.02 -12.37 -3.49
N GLY A 83 -7.99 -11.28 -4.27
CA GLY A 83 -9.12 -10.84 -5.10
C GLY A 83 -10.00 -9.76 -4.47
N TYR A 84 -9.69 -9.26 -3.27
CA TYR A 84 -10.45 -8.17 -2.67
C TYR A 84 -10.22 -6.86 -3.42
N THR A 85 -11.32 -6.20 -3.79
CA THR A 85 -11.24 -4.97 -4.60
C THR A 85 -11.40 -3.69 -3.81
N ARG A 86 -11.82 -3.75 -2.53
CA ARG A 86 -11.98 -2.56 -1.68
C ARG A 86 -11.93 -2.89 -0.19
N GLY A 87 -11.60 -1.88 0.62
CA GLY A 87 -11.52 -2.03 2.07
C GLY A 87 -11.36 -0.73 2.83
N ILE A 88 -11.38 -0.84 4.17
CA ILE A 88 -11.11 0.25 5.10
C ILE A 88 -10.06 -0.22 6.11
N GLY A 89 -8.96 0.52 6.22
CA GLY A 89 -7.75 0.05 6.88
C GLY A 89 -7.34 -1.30 6.30
N TYR A 90 -7.00 -2.23 7.19
CA TYR A 90 -6.61 -3.59 6.80
C TYR A 90 -7.81 -4.55 6.64
N LYS A 91 -9.05 -4.04 6.70
CA LYS A 91 -10.24 -4.89 6.57
C LYS A 91 -10.78 -4.79 5.14
N PRO A 92 -10.82 -5.89 4.38
CA PRO A 92 -11.56 -5.89 3.13
C PRO A 92 -13.05 -5.69 3.42
N LEU A 93 -13.73 -4.94 2.55
CA LEU A 93 -15.19 -4.91 2.55
C LEU A 93 -15.66 -6.08 1.71
N ALA A 94 -16.72 -6.76 2.14
CA ALA A 94 -17.31 -7.83 1.34
C ALA A 94 -17.69 -7.26 -0.03
N ASP A 95 -17.10 -7.85 -1.07
CA ASP A 95 -17.55 -7.66 -2.43
C ASP A 95 -18.81 -8.53 -2.55
N GLU A 96 -19.98 -7.88 -2.68
CA GLU A 96 -21.13 -8.59 -3.23
C GLU A 96 -20.73 -9.01 -4.66
N GLU A 97 -20.45 -10.31 -4.82
CA GLU A 97 -20.16 -11.05 -6.05
C GLU A 97 -18.76 -10.88 -6.72
N ARG A 98 -17.86 -11.87 -6.60
CA ARG A 98 -17.69 -13.05 -7.52
C ARG A 98 -16.27 -13.66 -7.46
N GLY A 99 -16.26 -15.00 -7.34
CA GLY A 99 -15.41 -15.90 -8.13
C GLY A 99 -13.91 -15.92 -7.85
N ALA A 100 -13.49 -16.81 -6.95
CA ALA A 100 -12.09 -17.21 -6.79
C ALA A 100 -11.56 -17.86 -8.08
N GLU A 101 -10.42 -17.39 -8.58
CA GLU A 101 -9.60 -18.11 -9.55
C GLU A 101 -8.22 -18.32 -8.90
N GLU A 102 -7.91 -19.56 -8.53
CA GLU A 102 -6.65 -19.97 -7.91
C GLU A 102 -5.47 -19.77 -8.87
N ARG A 103 -4.38 -19.11 -8.41
CA ARG A 103 -3.08 -19.20 -9.09
C ARG A 103 -1.97 -19.51 -8.08
N GLY A 104 -1.14 -20.47 -8.48
CA GLY A 104 -0.14 -21.16 -7.66
C GLY A 104 0.92 -20.27 -7.01
N VAL A 105 1.56 -20.87 -6.01
CA VAL A 105 2.53 -20.25 -5.10
C VAL A 105 3.75 -19.73 -5.86
N ALA A 106 3.80 -18.40 -6.04
CA ALA A 106 5.00 -17.66 -6.39
C ALA A 106 5.60 -17.08 -5.10
N VAL A 107 6.91 -17.24 -4.90
CA VAL A 107 7.62 -16.59 -3.79
C VAL A 107 7.64 -15.09 -4.09
N SER A 108 6.73 -14.35 -3.45
CA SER A 108 6.59 -12.90 -3.63
C SER A 108 7.54 -12.16 -2.68
N VAL A 109 8.38 -11.30 -3.26
CA VAL A 109 9.15 -10.32 -2.50
C VAL A 109 8.17 -9.26 -2.00
N PRO A 110 8.06 -9.02 -0.68
CA PRO A 110 7.10 -8.05 -0.14
C PRO A 110 7.30 -6.65 -0.74
N ALA A 111 6.21 -5.98 -1.17
CA ALA A 111 6.30 -4.67 -1.83
C ALA A 111 7.06 -3.59 -1.04
N TYR A 112 7.15 -3.71 0.29
CA TYR A 112 7.93 -2.78 1.10
C TYR A 112 9.44 -2.82 0.80
N ALA A 113 9.98 -3.96 0.35
CA ALA A 113 11.40 -4.07 -0.02
C ALA A 113 11.71 -3.25 -1.29
N LYS A 114 10.74 -3.11 -2.20
CA LYS A 114 10.85 -2.28 -3.42
C LYS A 114 10.81 -0.78 -3.17
N LEU A 115 10.43 -0.37 -1.96
CA LEU A 115 10.32 1.03 -1.54
C LEU A 115 11.55 1.54 -0.78
N VAL A 116 12.46 0.64 -0.38
CA VAL A 116 13.57 0.95 0.54
C VAL A 116 14.95 0.70 -0.10
N TYR A 117 15.04 -0.21 -1.06
CA TYR A 117 16.30 -0.68 -1.64
C TYR A 117 16.37 -0.39 -3.14
N ALA A 118 17.58 -0.15 -3.66
CA ALA A 118 17.81 -0.07 -5.10
C ALA A 118 17.52 -1.44 -5.76
N GLU A 119 17.14 -1.47 -7.05
CA GLU A 119 16.81 -2.73 -7.76
C GLU A 119 17.92 -3.79 -7.62
N GLU A 120 19.18 -3.37 -7.65
CA GLU A 120 20.38 -4.20 -7.47
C GLU A 120 20.43 -4.88 -6.09
N GLU A 121 19.97 -4.18 -5.04
CA GLU A 121 19.92 -4.71 -3.67
C GLU A 121 18.76 -5.70 -3.48
N ILE A 122 17.67 -5.53 -4.23
CA ILE A 122 16.52 -6.44 -4.23
C ILE A 122 16.89 -7.76 -4.91
N GLU A 123 17.62 -7.70 -6.04
CA GLU A 123 18.12 -8.90 -6.72
C GLU A 123 19.07 -9.70 -5.83
N ALA A 124 19.97 -9.03 -5.10
CA ALA A 124 20.88 -9.68 -4.16
C ALA A 124 20.12 -10.40 -3.02
N LEU A 125 19.05 -9.79 -2.49
CA LEU A 125 18.21 -10.41 -1.46
C LEU A 125 17.42 -11.62 -1.99
N VAL A 126 16.97 -11.57 -3.24
CA VAL A 126 16.27 -12.68 -3.91
C VAL A 126 17.21 -13.88 -4.10
N GLU A 127 18.44 -13.64 -4.56
CA GLU A 127 19.43 -14.71 -4.74
C GLU A 127 19.86 -15.32 -3.38
N LEU A 128 20.00 -14.49 -2.34
CA LEU A 128 20.29 -14.97 -0.99
C LEU A 128 19.16 -15.86 -0.44
N ALA A 129 17.89 -15.46 -0.65
CA ALA A 129 16.72 -16.23 -0.22
C ALA A 129 16.60 -17.56 -0.96
N LYS A 130 16.91 -17.61 -2.26
CA LYS A 130 16.96 -18.86 -3.04
C LYS A 130 18.04 -19.82 -2.52
N GLY A 131 19.22 -19.30 -2.18
CA GLY A 131 20.30 -20.10 -1.62
C GLY A 131 19.98 -20.71 -0.25
N LEU A 132 19.22 -19.99 0.58
CA LEU A 132 18.77 -20.48 1.89
C LEU A 132 17.64 -21.54 1.80
N ALA A 133 16.84 -21.52 0.73
CA ALA A 133 15.78 -22.51 0.52
C ALA A 133 16.30 -23.86 -0.02
N GLN A 134 17.58 -23.95 -0.38
CA GLN A 134 18.24 -25.14 -0.92
C GLN A 134 19.11 -25.90 0.11
N LEU A 135 19.16 -25.43 1.36
CA LEU A 135 19.80 -26.07 2.52
C LEU A 135 18.76 -26.74 3.42
#